data_AF-A0A249KIJ6-F1
#
_entry.id   AF-A0A249KIJ6-F1
#
_cell.length_a   1.000
_cell.length_b   1.000
_cell.length_c   1.000
_cell.angle_alpha   90.00
_cell.angle_beta   90.00
_cell.angle_gamma   90.00
#
_symmetry.space_group_name_H-M   'P 1'
#
loop_
_entity.id
_entity.type
_entity.pdbx_description
1 polymer ?
#
loop_
_entity_poly.entity_id
_entity_poly.type
_entity_poly.pdbx_seq_one_letter_code
_entity_poly.pdbx_strand_id
1 'polypeptide(L)'
;MSWQDEVLAFIVSSDAEELNDLQRDGATAIIDLAGEYREGRGAEDRELVARVIGRMSDIQVRDFALGSHSEESADHYWSMWHQLLRIAPRGFVAPIASLFAAMAYERGEGALAHKALDRALDDDDQYSLALLLRRVFTAGWPPHSFTAMRAELHPKVVATIFG
;
A
#
# COMPACT_ATOMS: atom_id res chain seq x y z
N MET A 1 13.43 19.49 9.06
CA MET A 1 13.60 18.08 8.63
C MET A 1 13.27 17.99 7.16
N SER A 2 13.98 17.16 6.40
CA SER A 2 13.58 16.89 5.02
C SER A 2 12.36 15.97 4.99
N TRP A 3 11.62 15.97 3.89
CA TRP A 3 10.50 15.03 3.72
C TRP A 3 10.95 13.57 3.86
N GLN A 4 12.15 13.26 3.38
CA GLN A 4 12.73 11.93 3.52
C GLN A 4 13.00 11.57 4.99
N ASP A 5 13.48 12.50 5.81
CA ASP A 5 13.72 12.27 7.24
C ASP A 5 12.42 11.99 7.99
N GLU A 6 11.34 12.69 7.62
CA GLU A 6 10.00 12.49 8.21
C GLU A 6 9.47 11.08 7.92
N VAL A 7 9.62 10.60 6.69
CA VAL A 7 9.21 9.22 6.31
C VAL A 7 10.10 8.18 6.98
N LEU A 8 11.43 8.40 7.01
CA LEU A 8 12.38 7.50 7.64
C LEU A 8 12.11 7.29 9.13
N ALA A 9 11.56 8.30 9.82
CA ALA A 9 11.20 8.19 11.23
C ALA A 9 10.16 7.11 11.53
N PHE A 10 9.42 6.64 10.52
CA PHE A 10 8.36 5.63 10.67
C PHE A 10 8.68 4.27 10.03
N ILE A 11 9.92 4.06 9.56
CA ILE A 11 10.35 2.76 9.07
C ILE A 11 10.21 1.69 10.17
N VAL A 12 9.88 0.47 9.76
CA VAL A 12 9.76 -0.68 10.66
C VAL A 12 10.91 -1.64 10.36
N SER A 13 11.68 -1.96 11.39
CA SER A 13 12.68 -3.03 11.30
C SER A 13 12.05 -4.36 11.66
N SER A 14 12.38 -5.42 10.91
CA SER A 14 11.83 -6.77 11.16
C SER A 14 12.27 -7.39 12.49
N ASP A 15 13.31 -6.83 13.12
CA ASP A 15 13.85 -7.25 14.42
C ASP A 15 13.47 -6.29 15.57
N ALA A 16 12.55 -5.35 15.33
CA ALA A 16 12.08 -4.44 16.37
C ALA A 16 11.41 -5.21 17.53
N GLU A 17 11.78 -4.86 18.77
CA GLU A 17 11.19 -5.48 19.98
C GLU A 17 9.67 -5.26 20.05
N GLU A 18 9.20 -4.11 19.55
CA GLU A 18 7.79 -3.69 19.56
C GLU A 18 7.12 -3.89 18.17
N LEU A 19 7.59 -4.85 17.37
CA LEU A 19 7.16 -5.04 15.97
C LEU A 19 5.63 -5.08 15.80
N ASN A 20 4.91 -5.80 16.67
CA ASN A 20 3.45 -5.91 16.57
C ASN A 20 2.76 -4.56 16.80
N ASP A 21 3.23 -3.76 17.75
CA ASP A 21 2.66 -2.43 18.00
C ASP A 21 2.92 -1.48 16.82
N LEU A 22 4.09 -1.57 16.18
CA LEU A 22 4.39 -0.83 14.96
C LEU A 22 3.52 -1.28 13.77
N GLN A 23 3.20 -2.57 13.68
CA GLN A 23 2.29 -3.11 12.66
C GLN A 23 0.85 -2.63 12.87
N ARG A 24 0.38 -2.61 14.12
CA ARG A 24 -0.94 -2.06 14.48
C ARG A 24 -1.03 -0.57 14.23
N ASP A 25 0.03 0.18 14.54
CA ASP A 25 0.15 1.60 14.22
C ASP A 25 0.10 1.83 12.71
N GLY A 26 0.83 1.03 11.91
CA GLY A 26 0.78 1.10 10.45
C GLY A 26 -0.61 0.82 9.88
N ALA A 27 -1.27 -0.25 10.34
CA ALA A 27 -2.63 -0.58 9.94
C ALA A 27 -3.62 0.55 10.30
N THR A 28 -3.51 1.10 11.51
CA THR A 28 -4.36 2.21 11.97
C THR A 28 -4.13 3.47 11.12
N ALA A 29 -2.88 3.84 10.86
CA ALA A 29 -2.52 5.00 10.05
C ALA A 29 -3.10 4.92 8.62
N ILE A 30 -3.15 3.72 8.02
CA ILE A 30 -3.77 3.52 6.70
C ILE A 30 -5.27 3.79 6.75
N ILE A 31 -5.96 3.27 7.78
CA ILE A 31 -7.41 3.48 7.95
C ILE A 31 -7.72 4.96 8.22
N ASP A 32 -6.94 5.60 9.08
CA ASP A 32 -7.09 7.02 9.41
C ASP A 32 -6.90 7.88 8.16
N LEU A 33 -5.82 7.65 7.40
CA LEU A 33 -5.58 8.41 6.17
C LEU A 33 -6.67 8.16 5.13
N ALA A 34 -7.14 6.92 4.97
CA ALA A 34 -8.29 6.65 4.09
C ALA A 34 -9.56 7.41 4.56
N GLY A 35 -9.74 7.59 5.87
CA GLY A 35 -10.76 8.44 6.48
C GLY A 35 -10.63 9.92 6.08
N GLU A 36 -9.42 10.47 6.07
CA GLU A 36 -9.16 11.84 5.61
C GLU A 36 -9.58 12.05 4.14
N TYR A 37 -9.31 11.07 3.26
CA TYR A 37 -9.75 11.13 1.86
C TYR A 37 -11.26 10.96 1.71
N ARG A 38 -11.89 10.11 2.53
CA ARG A 38 -13.36 9.98 2.59
C ARG A 38 -14.02 11.30 2.98
N GLU A 39 -13.37 12.10 3.81
CA GLU A 39 -13.89 13.38 4.28
C GLU A 39 -13.44 14.56 3.42
N GLY A 40 -12.73 14.30 2.32
CA GLY A 40 -12.29 15.31 1.34
C GLY A 40 -11.10 16.15 1.77
N ARG A 41 -10.43 15.80 2.88
CA ARG A 41 -9.22 16.49 3.37
C ARG A 41 -7.95 16.02 2.65
N GLY A 42 -7.91 14.75 2.23
CA GLY A 42 -6.76 14.20 1.51
C GLY A 42 -5.49 14.15 2.36
N ALA A 43 -4.33 14.48 1.78
CA ALA A 43 -3.02 14.41 2.46
C ALA A 43 -2.64 15.69 3.23
N GLU A 44 -3.60 16.34 3.90
CA GLU A 44 -3.35 17.56 4.69
C GLU A 44 -2.49 17.27 5.95
N ASP A 45 -2.74 16.14 6.61
CA ASP A 45 -1.92 15.69 7.73
C ASP A 45 -0.61 15.07 7.22
N ARG A 46 0.42 15.90 7.21
CA ARG A 46 1.76 15.53 6.72
C ARG A 46 2.41 14.43 7.56
N GLU A 47 2.21 14.41 8.87
CA GLU A 47 2.80 13.38 9.74
C GLU A 47 2.12 12.03 9.50
N LEU A 48 0.79 12.02 9.40
CA LEU A 48 0.04 10.80 9.07
C LEU A 48 0.46 10.24 7.71
N VAL A 49 0.67 11.10 6.71
CA VAL A 49 1.16 10.69 5.38
C VAL A 49 2.57 10.10 5.47
N ALA A 50 3.47 10.75 6.22
CA ALA A 50 4.83 10.24 6.43
C ALA A 50 4.80 8.87 7.13
N ARG A 51 3.93 8.72 8.12
CA ARG A 51 3.71 7.48 8.86
C ARG A 51 3.22 6.37 7.95
N VAL A 52 2.19 6.60 7.15
CA VAL A 52 1.71 5.59 6.18
C VAL A 52 2.84 5.16 5.26
N ILE A 53 3.57 6.10 4.65
CA ILE A 53 4.65 5.74 3.71
C ILE A 53 5.79 4.99 4.42
N GLY A 54 6.20 5.41 5.62
CA GLY A 54 7.27 4.75 6.36
C GLY A 54 6.90 3.34 6.81
N ARG A 55 5.66 3.15 7.30
CA ARG A 55 5.15 1.86 7.79
C ARG A 55 5.00 0.81 6.69
N MET A 56 4.85 1.24 5.45
CA MET A 56 4.84 0.35 4.27
C MET A 56 6.16 -0.38 4.01
N SER A 57 7.21 -0.12 4.79
CA SER A 57 8.44 -0.92 4.84
C SER A 57 8.24 -2.32 5.43
N ASP A 58 7.21 -2.52 6.26
CA ASP A 58 6.88 -3.83 6.82
C ASP A 58 5.92 -4.61 5.92
N ILE A 59 6.18 -5.91 5.79
CA ILE A 59 5.41 -6.82 4.94
C ILE A 59 3.97 -7.00 5.44
N GLN A 60 3.75 -7.09 6.76
CA GLN A 60 2.40 -7.27 7.31
C GLN A 60 1.56 -6.00 7.11
N VAL A 61 2.14 -4.82 7.33
CA VAL A 61 1.46 -3.54 7.05
C VAL A 61 1.11 -3.41 5.56
N ARG A 62 2.06 -3.76 4.67
CA ARG A 62 1.83 -3.75 3.22
C ARG A 62 0.71 -4.71 2.81
N ASP A 63 0.71 -5.92 3.33
CA ASP A 63 -0.29 -6.93 2.99
C ASP A 63 -1.66 -6.57 3.60
N PHE A 64 -1.68 -5.86 4.73
CA PHE A 64 -2.89 -5.27 5.30
C PHE A 64 -3.44 -4.20 4.35
N ALA A 65 -2.61 -3.25 3.93
CA ALA A 65 -2.96 -2.18 2.99
C ALA A 65 -3.52 -2.72 1.67
N LEU A 66 -2.97 -3.83 1.17
CA LEU A 66 -3.43 -4.49 -0.04
C LEU A 66 -4.89 -4.95 0.12
N GLY A 67 -5.30 -5.41 1.30
CA GLY A 67 -6.61 -5.96 1.58
C GLY A 67 -7.65 -4.99 2.18
N SER A 68 -7.25 -3.78 2.58
CA SER A 68 -8.05 -2.94 3.49
C SER A 68 -9.19 -2.14 2.85
N HIS A 69 -9.34 -2.18 1.53
CA HIS A 69 -10.44 -1.53 0.81
C HIS A 69 -11.53 -2.53 0.37
N SER A 70 -12.76 -2.03 0.34
CA SER A 70 -13.93 -2.67 -0.26
C SER A 70 -14.33 -1.94 -1.53
N GLU A 71 -15.36 -2.43 -2.23
CA GLU A 71 -15.93 -1.73 -3.39
C GLU A 71 -16.43 -0.33 -3.02
N GLU A 72 -17.06 -0.17 -1.85
CA GLU A 72 -17.59 1.11 -1.36
C GLU A 72 -16.48 2.14 -1.02
N SER A 73 -15.31 1.68 -0.58
CA SER A 73 -14.20 2.57 -0.19
C SER A 73 -13.14 2.75 -1.28
N ALA A 74 -13.21 2.00 -2.38
CA ALA A 74 -12.19 1.93 -3.41
C ALA A 74 -11.81 3.30 -4.01
N ASP A 75 -12.74 4.24 -4.15
CA ASP A 75 -12.45 5.55 -4.75
C ASP A 75 -11.59 6.47 -3.87
N HIS A 76 -11.80 6.41 -2.55
CA HIS A 76 -11.01 7.18 -1.60
C HIS A 76 -9.61 6.58 -1.47
N TYR A 77 -9.51 5.26 -1.41
CA TYR A 77 -8.23 4.54 -1.44
C TYR A 77 -7.45 4.78 -2.73
N TRP A 78 -8.14 4.82 -3.88
CA TRP A 78 -7.52 5.15 -5.15
C TRP A 78 -6.88 6.54 -5.12
N SER A 79 -7.64 7.53 -4.67
CA SER A 79 -7.18 8.91 -4.56
C SER A 79 -5.99 9.02 -3.60
N MET A 80 -6.06 8.32 -2.47
CA MET A 80 -5.00 8.22 -1.47
C MET A 80 -3.71 7.64 -2.08
N TRP A 81 -3.75 6.42 -2.60
CA TRP A 81 -2.54 5.78 -3.13
C TRP A 81 -1.99 6.50 -4.34
N HIS A 82 -2.84 7.07 -5.20
CA HIS A 82 -2.40 7.87 -6.33
C HIS A 82 -1.64 9.12 -5.89
N GLN A 83 -2.11 9.82 -4.84
CA GLN A 83 -1.38 10.96 -4.30
C GLN A 83 -0.09 10.53 -3.59
N LEU A 84 -0.13 9.46 -2.78
CA LEU A 84 1.03 8.92 -2.09
C LEU A 84 2.13 8.49 -3.09
N LEU A 85 1.76 7.91 -4.22
CA LEU A 85 2.71 7.53 -5.29
C LEU A 85 3.48 8.71 -5.88
N ARG A 86 2.91 9.92 -5.85
CA ARG A 86 3.52 11.16 -6.35
C ARG A 86 4.48 11.79 -5.35
N ILE A 87 4.25 11.58 -4.05
CA ILE A 87 5.00 12.23 -2.97
C ILE A 87 5.95 11.28 -2.25
N ALA A 88 5.80 9.96 -2.39
CA ALA A 88 6.69 8.98 -1.78
C ALA A 88 8.15 9.28 -2.16
N PRO A 89 9.07 9.40 -1.18
CA PRO A 89 10.48 9.61 -1.47
C PRO A 89 11.09 8.33 -2.07
N ARG A 90 12.24 8.48 -2.73
CA ARG A 90 13.00 7.35 -3.28
C ARG A 90 13.29 6.31 -2.19
N GLY A 91 13.15 5.03 -2.53
CA GLY A 91 13.27 3.90 -1.61
C GLY A 91 11.97 3.53 -0.89
N PHE A 92 10.90 4.32 -1.06
CA PHE A 92 9.57 4.05 -0.50
C PHE A 92 8.49 4.00 -1.59
N VAL A 93 8.86 4.07 -2.86
CA VAL A 93 7.91 4.10 -3.98
C VAL A 93 7.41 2.70 -4.27
N ALA A 94 8.28 1.69 -4.21
CA ALA A 94 7.96 0.31 -4.56
C ALA A 94 6.70 -0.29 -3.86
N PRO A 95 6.54 -0.19 -2.52
CA PRO A 95 5.32 -0.64 -1.86
C PRO A 95 4.07 0.09 -2.36
N ILE A 96 4.11 1.41 -2.43
CA ILE A 96 2.97 2.26 -2.81
C ILE A 96 2.55 2.01 -4.25
N ALA A 97 3.53 1.94 -5.16
CA ALA A 97 3.32 1.65 -6.57
C ALA A 97 2.72 0.26 -6.79
N SER A 98 3.14 -0.73 -5.99
CA SER A 98 2.58 -2.10 -6.04
C SER A 98 1.11 -2.13 -5.60
N LEU A 99 0.75 -1.40 -4.54
CA LEU A 99 -0.65 -1.27 -4.10
C LEU A 99 -1.52 -0.59 -5.16
N PHE A 100 -1.04 0.53 -5.70
CA PHE A 100 -1.75 1.25 -6.75
C PHE A 100 -1.92 0.39 -8.01
N ALA A 101 -0.91 -0.42 -8.36
CA ALA A 101 -1.00 -1.36 -9.47
C ALA A 101 -2.08 -2.43 -9.25
N ALA A 102 -2.20 -2.96 -8.03
CA ALA A 102 -3.27 -3.90 -7.68
C ALA A 102 -4.65 -3.29 -7.87
N MET A 103 -4.88 -2.06 -7.39
CA MET A 103 -6.17 -1.37 -7.58
C MET A 103 -6.46 -1.06 -9.06
N ALA A 104 -5.45 -0.63 -9.83
CA ALA A 104 -5.61 -0.36 -11.25
C ALA A 104 -5.99 -1.64 -12.01
N TYR A 105 -5.40 -2.78 -11.63
CA TYR A 105 -5.74 -4.07 -12.20
C TYR A 105 -7.18 -4.48 -11.90
N GLU A 106 -7.63 -4.31 -10.65
CA GLU A 106 -9.01 -4.59 -10.23
C GLU A 106 -10.04 -3.77 -11.02
N ARG A 107 -9.70 -2.53 -11.37
CA ARG A 107 -10.53 -1.63 -12.19
C ARG A 107 -10.49 -1.95 -13.69
N GLY A 108 -9.72 -2.96 -14.11
CA GLY A 108 -9.52 -3.29 -15.52
C GLY A 108 -8.55 -2.36 -16.25
N GLU A 109 -7.84 -1.48 -15.54
CA GLU A 109 -6.87 -0.54 -16.10
C GLU A 109 -5.48 -1.19 -16.25
N GLY A 110 -5.41 -2.29 -17.00
CA GLY A 110 -4.19 -3.12 -17.09
C GLY A 110 -2.93 -2.37 -17.54
N ALA A 111 -3.07 -1.41 -18.47
CA ALA A 111 -1.94 -0.58 -18.90
C ALA A 111 -1.41 0.32 -17.77
N LEU A 112 -2.30 0.88 -16.95
CA LEU A 112 -1.91 1.68 -15.78
C LEU A 112 -1.31 0.79 -14.70
N ALA A 113 -1.87 -0.40 -14.48
CA ALA A 113 -1.33 -1.37 -13.56
C ALA A 113 0.12 -1.75 -13.91
N HIS A 114 0.40 -2.05 -15.18
CA HIS A 114 1.77 -2.33 -15.63
C HIS A 114 2.72 -1.14 -15.48
N LYS A 115 2.27 0.07 -15.81
CA LYS A 115 3.07 1.29 -15.64
C LYS A 115 3.39 1.55 -14.16
N ALA A 116 2.45 1.29 -13.25
CA ALA A 116 2.68 1.39 -11.82
C ALA A 116 3.69 0.34 -11.35
N LEU A 117 3.65 -0.89 -11.87
CA LEU A 117 4.69 -1.89 -11.60
C LEU A 117 6.05 -1.52 -12.18
N ASP A 118 6.12 -0.86 -13.34
CA ASP A 118 7.39 -0.35 -13.88
C ASP A 118 8.00 0.66 -12.90
N ARG A 119 7.18 1.60 -12.41
CA ARG A 119 7.61 2.57 -11.39
C ARG A 119 8.03 1.93 -10.08
N ALA A 120 7.42 0.81 -9.68
CA ALA A 120 7.84 0.07 -8.49
C ALA A 120 9.25 -0.54 -8.68
N LEU A 121 9.48 -1.16 -9.84
CA LEU A 121 10.73 -1.84 -10.17
C LEU A 121 11.86 -0.86 -10.53
N ASP A 122 11.55 0.36 -10.96
CA ASP A 122 12.53 1.44 -11.10
C ASP A 122 13.07 1.92 -9.73
N ASP A 123 12.28 1.79 -8.66
CA ASP A 123 12.68 2.13 -7.29
C ASP A 123 13.43 0.99 -6.60
N ASP A 124 12.93 -0.25 -6.76
CA ASP A 124 13.56 -1.49 -6.31
C ASP A 124 13.27 -2.62 -7.31
N ASP A 125 14.28 -3.02 -8.08
CA ASP A 125 14.17 -4.01 -9.15
C ASP A 125 13.93 -5.45 -8.65
N GLN A 126 14.10 -5.68 -7.35
CA GLN A 126 13.85 -6.96 -6.69
C GLN A 126 12.59 -6.94 -5.81
N TYR A 127 11.78 -5.87 -5.87
CA TYR A 127 10.61 -5.73 -4.99
C TYR A 127 9.61 -6.86 -5.19
N SER A 128 9.51 -7.73 -4.19
CA SER A 128 8.86 -9.05 -4.30
C SER A 128 7.39 -8.98 -4.72
N LEU A 129 6.62 -8.03 -4.15
CA LEU A 129 5.22 -7.86 -4.50
C LEU A 129 5.04 -7.36 -5.94
N ALA A 130 5.89 -6.44 -6.40
CA ALA A 130 5.82 -5.93 -7.78
C ALA A 130 6.10 -7.04 -8.80
N LEU A 131 7.11 -7.88 -8.53
CA LEU A 131 7.44 -9.04 -9.35
C LEU A 131 6.31 -10.09 -9.34
N LEU A 132 5.67 -10.32 -8.20
CA LEU A 132 4.52 -11.23 -8.10
C LEU A 132 3.34 -10.71 -8.91
N LEU A 133 2.94 -9.45 -8.71
CA LEU A 133 1.84 -8.82 -9.44
C LEU A 133 2.11 -8.78 -10.95
N ARG A 134 3.37 -8.55 -11.37
CA ARG A 134 3.75 -8.63 -12.80
C ARG A 134 3.36 -9.98 -13.41
N ARG A 135 3.69 -11.08 -12.72
CA ARG A 135 3.37 -12.43 -13.19
C ARG A 135 1.86 -12.65 -13.27
N VAL A 136 1.12 -12.21 -12.26
CA VAL A 136 -0.35 -12.31 -12.21
C VAL A 136 -0.99 -11.55 -13.37
N PHE A 137 -0.59 -10.30 -13.59
CA PHE A 137 -1.19 -9.44 -14.61
C PHE A 137 -0.83 -9.91 -16.03
N THR A 138 0.43 -10.31 -16.25
CA THR A 138 0.87 -10.88 -17.55
C THR A 138 0.21 -12.21 -17.85
N ALA A 139 -0.14 -13.00 -16.82
CA ALA A 139 -0.91 -14.24 -16.99
C ALA A 139 -2.40 -13.98 -17.33
N GLY A 140 -2.86 -12.73 -17.32
CA GLY A 140 -4.23 -12.36 -17.70
C GLY A 140 -5.28 -12.86 -16.71
N TRP A 141 -4.96 -12.93 -15.42
CA TRP A 141 -5.91 -13.32 -14.38
C TRP A 141 -7.16 -12.43 -14.42
N PRO A 142 -8.39 -12.98 -14.37
CA PRO A 142 -9.57 -12.12 -14.37
C PRO A 142 -9.58 -11.17 -13.15
N PRO A 143 -9.85 -9.85 -13.32
CA PRO A 143 -9.82 -8.89 -12.22
C PRO A 143 -10.67 -9.29 -11.02
N HIS A 144 -11.87 -9.83 -11.26
CA HIS A 144 -12.76 -10.31 -10.19
C HIS A 144 -12.17 -11.49 -9.40
N SER A 145 -11.38 -12.36 -10.04
CA SER A 145 -10.70 -13.45 -9.35
C SER A 145 -9.59 -12.93 -8.45
N PHE A 146 -8.87 -11.88 -8.89
CA PHE A 146 -7.87 -11.21 -8.09
C PHE A 146 -8.48 -10.50 -6.87
N THR A 147 -9.58 -9.77 -7.06
CA THR A 147 -10.34 -9.14 -5.96
C THR A 147 -10.82 -10.17 -4.94
N ALA A 148 -11.40 -11.29 -5.41
CA ALA A 148 -11.87 -12.36 -4.53
C ALA A 148 -10.74 -12.98 -3.71
N MET A 149 -9.59 -13.27 -4.34
CA MET A 149 -8.41 -13.79 -3.66
C MET A 149 -7.91 -12.84 -2.57
N ARG A 150 -7.80 -11.53 -2.84
CA ARG A 150 -7.43 -10.56 -1.81
C ARG A 150 -8.40 -10.55 -0.63
N ALA A 151 -9.69 -10.52 -0.92
CA ALA A 151 -10.74 -10.48 0.10
C ALA A 151 -10.71 -11.73 1.00
N GLU A 152 -10.36 -12.90 0.43
CA GLU A 152 -10.17 -14.14 1.20
C GLU A 152 -8.92 -14.11 2.11
N LEU A 153 -7.84 -13.47 1.65
CA LEU A 153 -6.58 -13.41 2.38
C LEU A 153 -6.58 -12.35 3.49
N HIS A 154 -7.29 -11.23 3.31
CA HIS A 154 -7.22 -10.10 4.23
C HIS A 154 -7.58 -10.44 5.69
N PRO A 155 -8.61 -11.26 6.01
CA PRO A 155 -8.89 -11.66 7.38
C PRO A 155 -7.71 -12.37 8.08
N LYS A 156 -6.89 -13.12 7.34
CA LYS A 156 -5.70 -13.79 7.88
C LYS A 156 -4.60 -12.80 8.23
N VAL A 157 -4.44 -11.76 7.41
CA VAL A 157 -3.51 -10.65 7.67
C VAL A 157 -3.97 -9.85 8.91
N VAL A 158 -5.27 -9.53 8.99
CA VAL A 158 -5.85 -8.86 10.17
C VAL A 158 -5.62 -9.68 11.44
N ALA A 159 -5.85 -11.00 11.40
CA ALA A 159 -5.60 -11.87 12.54
C ALA A 159 -4.11 -11.94 12.93
N THR A 160 -3.19 -11.75 11.98
CA THR A 160 -1.76 -11.73 12.27
C THR A 160 -1.34 -10.47 13.02
N ILE A 161 -1.94 -9.31 12.71
CA ILE A 161 -1.63 -8.01 13.33
C ILE A 161 -2.40 -7.82 14.64
N PHE A 162 -3.68 -8.24 14.70
CA PHE A 162 -4.59 -7.91 15.80
C PHE A 162 -4.99 -9.11 16.68
N GLY A 163 -4.59 -10.32 16.31
CA GLY A 163 -4.87 -11.55 17.06
C GLY A 163 -3.86 -11.85 18.16
#